data_AF-I3IMT9-F1
#
_entry.id   AF-I3IMT9-F1
#
_cell.length_a   1.000
_cell.length_b   1.000
_cell.length_c   1.000
_cell.angle_alpha   90.00
_cell.angle_beta   90.00
_cell.angle_gamma   90.00
#
_symmetry.space_group_name_H-M   'P 1'
#
loop_
_entity.id
_entity.type
_entity.pdbx_description
1 polymer ?
#
loop_
_entity_poly.entity_id
_entity_poly.type
_entity_poly.pdbx_seq_one_letter_code
_entity_poly.pdbx_strand_id
1 'polypeptide(L)'
;MKPIPPISLLTMIQTGYPIDLVFRLCIHAINGIQNRFGGGVRARQADPEFYPLLERMRKVQSEGVMGMRVKKIDKEEASLEIFFRERADQTMAEDIRAIRNILGLDPNVKEFKVIYGSFSPSDKEVAILTRSILEIISDLASYIDVPDVHVAEKRVNPVLADQSAGTPPVSLIRIYSSQEKPSDVFISVPYRGYWFWIDDKDLPSKSLFSSLMFVITLMETEGKEGAPIVTIPAGGG
;
A
#
# COMPACT_ATOMS: atom_id res chain seq x y z
N MET A 1 -15.62 3.29 3.82
CA MET A 1 -15.17 2.89 2.47
C MET A 1 -14.76 1.43 2.53
N LYS A 2 -15.02 0.63 1.50
CA LYS A 2 -14.62 -0.79 1.48
C LYS A 2 -13.09 -0.92 1.33
N PRO A 3 -12.46 -1.96 1.89
CA PRO A 3 -11.06 -2.29 1.62
C PRO A 3 -10.80 -2.50 0.13
N ILE A 4 -9.58 -2.20 -0.33
CA ILE A 4 -9.16 -2.43 -1.72
C ILE A 4 -9.15 -3.94 -1.97
N PRO A 5 -9.81 -4.48 -3.00
CA PRO A 5 -9.73 -5.92 -3.29
C PRO A 5 -8.26 -6.35 -3.52
N PRO A 6 -7.78 -7.48 -2.96
CA PRO A 6 -6.40 -7.95 -3.16
C PRO A 6 -6.02 -8.05 -4.65
N ILE A 7 -6.96 -8.50 -5.49
CA ILE A 7 -6.75 -8.61 -6.93
C ILE A 7 -6.38 -7.28 -7.60
N SER A 8 -6.95 -6.15 -7.15
CA SER A 8 -6.63 -4.83 -7.69
C SER A 8 -5.18 -4.45 -7.37
N LEU A 9 -4.74 -4.70 -6.13
CA LEU A 9 -3.34 -4.43 -5.72
C LEU A 9 -2.34 -5.26 -6.52
N LEU A 10 -2.66 -6.52 -6.75
CA LEU A 10 -1.76 -7.46 -7.41
C LEU A 10 -1.72 -7.18 -8.92
N THR A 11 -2.82 -6.71 -9.51
CA THR A 11 -2.84 -6.19 -10.88
C THR A 11 -1.95 -4.95 -11.03
N MET A 12 -1.94 -4.04 -10.04
CA MET A 12 -0.99 -2.92 -10.03
C MET A 12 0.46 -3.42 -10.00
N ILE A 13 0.77 -4.38 -9.14
CA ILE A 13 2.12 -4.98 -9.06
C ILE A 13 2.53 -5.61 -10.39
N GLN A 14 1.61 -6.33 -11.05
CA GLN A 14 1.83 -6.94 -12.35
C GLN A 14 2.06 -5.91 -13.47
N THR A 15 1.42 -4.73 -13.39
CA THR A 15 1.60 -3.63 -14.35
C THR A 15 2.85 -2.79 -14.08
N GLY A 16 3.66 -3.15 -13.09
CA GLY A 16 4.99 -2.58 -12.84
C GLY A 16 5.07 -1.67 -11.61
N TYR A 17 3.99 -1.51 -10.84
CA TYR A 17 4.06 -0.75 -9.59
C TYR A 17 4.95 -1.48 -8.57
N PRO A 18 5.84 -0.77 -7.84
CA PRO A 18 6.70 -1.40 -6.84
C PRO A 18 5.92 -2.12 -5.74
N ILE A 19 6.18 -3.41 -5.55
CA ILE A 19 5.46 -4.25 -4.58
C ILE A 19 5.63 -3.76 -3.14
N ASP A 20 6.83 -3.30 -2.80
CA ASP A 20 7.16 -2.68 -1.52
C ASP A 20 6.29 -1.45 -1.26
N LEU A 21 6.12 -0.57 -2.26
CA LEU A 21 5.27 0.61 -2.14
C LEU A 21 3.80 0.24 -1.99
N VAL A 22 3.30 -0.64 -2.87
CA VAL A 22 1.89 -1.05 -2.89
C VAL A 22 1.52 -1.72 -1.57
N PHE A 23 2.32 -2.67 -1.09
CA PHE A 23 2.02 -3.38 0.16
C PHE A 23 2.19 -2.46 1.37
N ARG A 24 3.28 -1.69 1.44
CA ARG A 24 3.50 -0.78 2.57
C ARG A 24 2.35 0.22 2.75
N LEU A 25 1.73 0.67 1.67
CA LEU A 25 0.55 1.53 1.73
C LEU A 25 -0.76 0.78 1.96
N CYS A 26 -1.00 -0.29 1.22
CA CYS A 26 -2.35 -0.80 0.99
C CYS A 26 -2.71 -2.02 1.83
N ILE A 27 -1.79 -2.63 2.58
CA ILE A 27 -2.09 -3.83 3.37
C ILE A 27 -1.90 -3.61 4.87
N HIS A 28 -2.79 -4.21 5.65
CA HIS A 28 -2.64 -4.39 7.10
C HIS A 28 -1.74 -5.58 7.41
N ALA A 29 -1.85 -6.66 6.65
CA ALA A 29 -1.07 -7.88 6.88
C ALA A 29 -0.95 -8.76 5.64
N ILE A 30 0.07 -9.61 5.65
CA ILE A 30 0.26 -10.73 4.71
C ILE A 30 0.69 -11.98 5.49
N ASN A 31 -0.06 -13.07 5.39
CA ASN A 31 0.17 -14.34 6.13
C ASN A 31 0.50 -14.16 7.63
N GLY A 32 -0.24 -13.29 8.32
CA GLY A 32 -0.06 -13.01 9.74
C GLY A 32 0.96 -11.91 10.04
N ILE A 33 1.86 -11.59 9.11
CA ILE A 33 2.87 -10.56 9.26
C ILE A 33 2.22 -9.19 9.13
N GLN A 34 2.34 -8.39 10.19
CA GLN A 34 1.68 -7.12 10.35
C GLN A 34 2.48 -5.96 9.76
N ASN A 35 1.80 -5.09 9.03
CA ASN A 35 2.31 -3.80 8.60
C ASN A 35 2.06 -2.73 9.69
N ARG A 36 2.93 -1.72 9.76
CA ARG A 36 2.77 -0.52 10.59
C ARG A 36 1.48 0.19 10.23
N PHE A 37 0.72 0.63 11.22
CA PHE A 37 -0.43 1.53 11.03
C PHE A 37 -0.36 2.61 12.09
N GLY A 38 -0.42 3.89 11.72
CA GLY A 38 -0.34 5.03 12.63
C GLY A 38 -1.69 5.72 12.89
N GLY A 39 -2.79 5.20 12.33
CA GLY A 39 -4.12 5.81 12.43
C GLY A 39 -4.77 5.65 13.80
N GLY A 40 -4.63 6.66 14.66
CA GLY A 40 -5.42 6.79 15.90
C GLY A 40 -5.21 5.65 16.90
N VAL A 41 -6.30 5.17 17.51
CA VAL A 41 -6.27 4.17 18.60
C VAL A 41 -5.75 2.80 18.15
N ARG A 42 -5.74 2.51 16.85
CA ARG A 42 -5.21 1.26 16.28
C ARG A 42 -3.74 1.34 15.91
N ALA A 43 -3.04 2.39 16.37
CA ALA A 43 -1.64 2.58 16.04
C ALA A 43 -0.79 1.39 16.52
N ARG A 44 0.08 0.91 15.64
CA ARG A 44 0.92 -0.27 15.83
C ARG A 44 2.14 -0.22 14.95
N GLN A 45 3.21 -0.86 15.42
CA GLN A 45 4.41 -1.07 14.65
C GLN A 45 4.24 -2.20 13.63
N ALA A 46 5.09 -2.20 12.61
CA ALA A 46 5.24 -3.35 11.74
C ALA A 46 5.95 -4.48 12.51
N ASP A 47 5.64 -5.73 12.15
CA ASP A 47 6.44 -6.86 12.61
C ASP A 47 7.86 -6.77 12.05
N PRO A 48 8.90 -7.24 12.77
CA PRO A 48 10.30 -7.16 12.33
C PRO A 48 10.55 -7.77 10.94
N GLU A 49 9.76 -8.76 10.55
CA GLU A 49 9.84 -9.49 9.29
C GLU A 49 9.27 -8.70 8.11
N PHE A 50 8.42 -7.69 8.36
CA PHE A 50 7.65 -7.02 7.31
C PHE A 50 8.52 -6.28 6.29
N TYR A 51 9.45 -5.43 6.75
CA TYR A 51 10.32 -4.67 5.84
C TYR A 51 11.34 -5.55 5.11
N PRO A 52 12.04 -6.50 5.76
CA PRO A 52 12.88 -7.47 5.07
C PRO A 52 12.13 -8.30 4.02
N LEU A 53 10.87 -8.65 4.29
CA LEU A 53 10.01 -9.31 3.30
C LEU A 53 9.81 -8.43 2.06
N LEU A 54 9.41 -7.17 2.24
CA LEU A 54 9.17 -6.24 1.12
C LEU A 54 10.43 -6.00 0.28
N GLU A 55 11.59 -5.86 0.91
CA GLU A 55 12.87 -5.69 0.21
C GLU A 55 13.16 -6.87 -0.72
N ARG A 56 13.00 -8.10 -0.21
CA ARG A 56 13.18 -9.32 -1.01
C ARG A 56 12.15 -9.43 -2.11
N MET A 57 10.87 -9.18 -1.80
CA MET A 57 9.81 -9.20 -2.82
C MET A 57 10.09 -8.19 -3.93
N ARG A 58 10.57 -6.99 -3.59
CA ARG A 58 10.94 -5.95 -4.56
C ARG A 58 12.09 -6.39 -5.45
N LYS A 59 13.13 -7.00 -4.89
CA LYS A 59 14.25 -7.54 -5.65
C LYS A 59 13.82 -8.64 -6.61
N VAL A 60 12.97 -9.57 -6.17
CA VAL A 60 12.43 -10.63 -7.04
C VAL A 60 11.54 -10.05 -8.14
N GLN A 61 10.78 -8.99 -7.83
CA GLN A 61 9.95 -8.28 -8.81
C GLN A 61 10.80 -7.56 -9.87
N SER A 62 11.85 -6.82 -9.48
CA SER A 62 12.68 -6.04 -10.43
C SER A 62 13.42 -6.92 -11.44
N GLU A 63 13.71 -8.16 -11.09
CA GLU A 63 14.35 -9.14 -11.97
C GLU A 63 13.35 -9.89 -12.87
N GLY A 64 12.05 -9.59 -12.77
CA GLY A 64 11.00 -10.22 -13.59
C GLY A 64 10.81 -11.72 -13.32
N VAL A 65 11.24 -12.19 -12.15
CA VAL A 65 11.16 -13.60 -11.74
C VAL A 65 9.80 -13.90 -11.10
N MET A 66 9.19 -12.91 -10.44
CA MET A 66 7.82 -13.00 -9.93
C MET A 66 6.82 -12.78 -11.07
N GLY A 67 6.04 -13.81 -11.37
CA GLY A 67 4.88 -13.75 -12.24
C GLY A 67 3.59 -13.86 -11.46
N MET A 68 2.55 -13.22 -11.97
CA MET A 68 1.20 -13.26 -11.41
C MET A 68 0.23 -13.68 -12.50
N ARG A 69 -0.70 -14.58 -12.17
CA ARG A 69 -1.78 -14.98 -13.05
C ARG A 69 -3.10 -14.89 -12.32
N VAL A 70 -4.01 -14.07 -12.84
CA VAL A 70 -5.40 -14.10 -12.41
C VAL A 70 -6.10 -15.27 -13.10
N LYS A 71 -6.58 -16.24 -12.33
CA LYS A 71 -7.56 -17.23 -12.77
C LYS A 71 -8.92 -16.84 -12.18
N LYS A 72 -9.92 -16.62 -13.04
CA LYS A 72 -11.31 -16.52 -12.57
C LYS A 72 -11.78 -17.92 -12.20
N ILE A 73 -12.10 -18.12 -10.92
CA ILE A 73 -12.71 -19.36 -10.43
C ILE A 73 -14.24 -19.26 -10.57
N ASP A 74 -14.83 -18.07 -10.31
CA ASP A 74 -16.27 -17.80 -10.49
C ASP A 74 -16.61 -16.29 -10.60
N LYS A 75 -17.91 -15.93 -10.71
CA LYS A 75 -18.39 -14.54 -10.83
C LYS A 75 -17.95 -13.59 -9.69
N GLU A 76 -17.60 -14.13 -8.52
CA GLU A 76 -17.15 -13.36 -7.35
C GLU A 76 -15.78 -13.79 -6.81
N GLU A 77 -15.21 -14.91 -7.29
CA GLU A 77 -13.93 -15.42 -6.82
C GLU A 77 -12.92 -15.51 -7.96
N ALA A 78 -11.90 -14.67 -7.91
CA ALA A 78 -10.70 -14.82 -8.71
C ALA A 78 -9.59 -15.37 -7.81
N SER A 79 -9.00 -16.51 -8.15
CA SER A 79 -7.70 -16.86 -7.57
C SER A 79 -6.63 -16.10 -8.32
N LEU A 80 -5.82 -15.36 -7.59
CA LEU A 80 -4.52 -15.01 -8.11
C LEU A 80 -3.55 -16.15 -7.77
N GLU A 81 -2.80 -16.58 -8.77
CA GLU A 81 -1.65 -17.46 -8.62
C GLU A 81 -0.37 -16.64 -8.75
N ILE A 82 0.46 -16.70 -7.73
CA ILE A 82 1.82 -16.19 -7.79
C ILE A 82 2.74 -17.35 -8.15
N PHE A 83 3.57 -17.16 -9.17
CA PHE A 83 4.57 -18.13 -9.58
C PHE A 83 5.95 -17.48 -9.72
N PHE A 84 6.99 -18.28 -9.52
CA PHE A 84 8.37 -17.85 -9.67
C PHE A 84 9.01 -18.58 -10.84
N ARG A 85 9.69 -17.86 -11.74
CA ARG A 85 10.39 -18.48 -12.87
C ARG A 85 11.56 -19.33 -12.39
N GLU A 86 11.75 -20.50 -12.99
CA GLU A 86 12.80 -21.46 -12.60
C GLU A 86 14.22 -21.01 -12.98
N ARG A 87 14.39 -20.07 -13.94
CA ARG A 87 15.70 -19.47 -14.28
C ARG A 87 16.10 -18.37 -13.30
N ALA A 88 15.93 -18.62 -12.01
CA ALA A 88 16.50 -17.80 -10.97
C ALA A 88 17.99 -18.14 -10.84
N ASP A 89 18.87 -17.13 -10.82
CA ASP A 89 20.24 -17.33 -10.37
C ASP A 89 20.25 -17.79 -8.88
N GLN A 90 21.42 -18.21 -8.37
CA GLN A 90 21.50 -18.73 -6.99
C GLN A 90 21.01 -17.71 -5.95
N THR A 91 21.30 -16.43 -6.14
CA THR A 91 20.88 -15.34 -5.25
C THR A 91 19.35 -15.17 -5.23
N MET A 92 18.70 -15.25 -6.38
CA MET A 92 17.26 -15.14 -6.54
C MET A 92 16.54 -16.36 -5.95
N ALA A 93 17.13 -17.56 -6.07
CA ALA A 93 16.61 -18.76 -5.45
C ALA A 93 16.63 -18.67 -3.91
N GLU A 94 17.64 -18.03 -3.33
CA GLU A 94 17.71 -17.74 -1.89
C GLU A 94 16.64 -16.73 -1.46
N ASP A 95 16.45 -15.65 -2.21
CA ASP A 95 15.42 -14.64 -1.92
C ASP A 95 14.00 -15.23 -2.00
N ILE A 96 13.71 -16.07 -3.01
CA ILE A 96 12.43 -16.77 -3.13
C ILE A 96 12.22 -17.72 -1.95
N ARG A 97 13.25 -18.47 -1.56
CA ARG A 97 13.18 -19.40 -0.41
C ARG A 97 12.94 -18.62 0.89
N ALA A 98 13.62 -17.50 1.08
CA ALA A 98 13.42 -16.64 2.24
C ALA A 98 12.00 -16.08 2.29
N ILE A 99 11.46 -15.58 1.17
CA ILE A 99 10.07 -15.10 1.08
C ILE A 99 9.09 -16.21 1.49
N ARG A 100 9.27 -17.43 0.94
CA ARG A 100 8.40 -18.56 1.28
C ARG A 100 8.48 -18.93 2.75
N ASN A 101 9.68 -18.99 3.31
CA ASN A 101 9.87 -19.28 4.73
C ASN A 101 9.21 -18.23 5.63
N ILE A 102 9.40 -16.95 5.32
CA ILE A 102 8.80 -15.83 6.07
C ILE A 102 7.27 -15.92 6.02
N LEU A 103 6.69 -16.24 4.86
CA LEU A 103 5.24 -16.35 4.66
C LEU A 103 4.64 -17.70 5.11
N GLY A 104 5.46 -18.65 5.56
CA GLY A 104 5.00 -20.00 5.93
C GLY A 104 4.48 -20.83 4.75
N LEU A 105 5.06 -20.65 3.56
CA LEU A 105 4.63 -21.29 2.32
C LEU A 105 5.44 -22.55 1.99
N ASP A 106 4.80 -23.55 1.38
CA ASP A 106 5.45 -24.79 0.93
C ASP A 106 6.52 -24.49 -0.15
N PRO A 107 7.80 -24.89 0.06
CA PRO A 107 8.88 -24.65 -0.89
C PRO A 107 8.73 -25.40 -2.21
N ASN A 108 7.89 -26.43 -2.28
CA ASN A 108 7.70 -27.25 -3.48
C ASN A 108 6.54 -26.77 -4.35
N VAL A 109 5.69 -25.89 -3.81
CA VAL A 109 4.54 -25.35 -4.51
C VAL A 109 4.96 -24.19 -5.42
N LYS A 110 4.50 -24.25 -6.67
CA LYS A 110 4.80 -23.25 -7.70
C LYS A 110 3.71 -22.19 -7.86
N GLU A 111 2.51 -22.49 -7.40
CA GLU A 111 1.33 -21.64 -7.55
C GLU A 111 0.64 -21.51 -6.18
N PHE A 112 0.50 -20.28 -5.69
CA PHE A 112 -0.16 -20.00 -4.43
C PHE A 112 -1.47 -19.26 -4.67
N LYS A 113 -2.58 -19.74 -4.08
CA LYS A 113 -3.87 -19.04 -4.15
C LYS A 113 -3.84 -17.82 -3.23
N VAL A 114 -4.22 -16.66 -3.74
CA VAL A 114 -4.41 -15.48 -2.89
C VAL A 114 -5.83 -15.42 -2.35
N ILE A 115 -5.95 -15.16 -1.04
CA ILE A 115 -7.24 -14.96 -0.36
C ILE A 115 -7.26 -13.62 0.38
N TYR A 116 -8.46 -13.07 0.60
CA TYR A 116 -8.62 -11.92 1.47
C TYR A 116 -8.68 -12.36 2.93
N GLY A 117 -7.75 -11.90 3.76
CA GLY A 117 -7.67 -12.27 5.17
C GLY A 117 -6.33 -11.93 5.81
N SER A 118 -6.27 -11.87 7.14
CA SER A 118 -5.02 -11.57 7.85
C SER A 118 -4.05 -12.74 7.93
N PHE A 119 -4.54 -13.97 7.79
CA PHE A 119 -3.78 -15.21 7.95
C PHE A 119 -4.47 -16.35 7.18
N SER A 120 -3.71 -17.35 6.74
CA SER A 120 -4.24 -18.62 6.24
C SER A 120 -3.60 -19.80 7.00
N PRO A 121 -4.38 -20.82 7.39
CA PRO A 121 -3.85 -22.05 7.94
C PRO A 121 -3.20 -22.96 6.89
N SER A 122 -3.32 -22.65 5.59
CA SER A 122 -2.71 -23.42 4.50
C SER A 122 -1.37 -22.81 4.06
N ASP A 123 -0.37 -23.67 3.93
CA ASP A 123 0.95 -23.36 3.34
C ASP A 123 0.92 -23.20 1.80
N LYS A 124 -0.28 -23.29 1.20
CA LYS A 124 -0.51 -23.12 -0.26
C LYS A 124 -1.30 -21.85 -0.59
N GLU A 125 -1.56 -21.01 0.42
CA GLU A 125 -2.34 -19.80 0.28
C GLU A 125 -1.58 -18.57 0.80
N VAL A 126 -1.80 -17.45 0.12
CA VAL A 126 -1.34 -16.13 0.57
C VAL A 126 -2.57 -15.32 0.98
N ALA A 127 -2.75 -15.15 2.28
CA ALA A 127 -3.76 -14.28 2.86
C ALA A 127 -3.27 -12.84 2.92
N ILE A 128 -4.01 -11.93 2.28
CA ILE A 128 -3.72 -10.49 2.29
C ILE A 128 -4.91 -9.75 2.90
N LEU A 129 -4.66 -9.02 3.99
CA LEU A 129 -5.63 -8.11 4.58
C LEU A 129 -5.33 -6.71 4.07
N THR A 130 -6.21 -6.17 3.25
CA THR A 130 -6.03 -4.85 2.63
C THR A 130 -6.65 -3.73 3.47
N ARG A 131 -6.24 -2.50 3.18
CA ARG A 131 -6.76 -1.26 3.74
C ARG A 131 -7.79 -0.66 2.80
N SER A 132 -8.72 0.11 3.37
CA SER A 132 -9.53 1.08 2.63
C SER A 132 -8.74 2.37 2.36
N ILE A 133 -9.20 3.17 1.39
CA ILE A 133 -8.62 4.50 1.11
C ILE A 133 -8.60 5.38 2.38
N LEU A 134 -9.67 5.33 3.18
CA LEU A 134 -9.75 6.10 4.42
C LEU A 134 -8.66 5.68 5.43
N GLU A 135 -8.37 4.39 5.52
CA GLU A 135 -7.29 3.89 6.37
C GLU A 135 -5.92 4.29 5.83
N ILE A 136 -5.71 4.27 4.51
CA ILE A 136 -4.47 4.77 3.90
C ILE A 136 -4.27 6.25 4.23
N ILE A 137 -5.29 7.08 4.06
CA ILE A 137 -5.23 8.52 4.41
C ILE A 137 -4.97 8.71 5.91
N SER A 138 -5.64 7.92 6.76
CA SER A 138 -5.47 7.98 8.22
C SER A 138 -4.06 7.58 8.66
N ASP A 139 -3.47 6.57 8.00
CA ASP A 139 -2.09 6.16 8.23
C ASP A 139 -1.12 7.24 7.75
N LEU A 140 -1.33 7.80 6.55
CA LEU A 140 -0.47 8.85 6.01
C LEU A 140 -0.49 10.12 6.86
N ALA A 141 -1.64 10.46 7.44
CA ALA A 141 -1.77 11.59 8.36
C ALA A 141 -0.87 11.46 9.61
N SER A 142 -0.49 10.23 9.98
CA SER A 142 0.42 10.00 11.11
C SER A 142 1.88 10.41 10.83
N TYR A 143 2.23 10.71 9.57
CA TYR A 143 3.57 11.17 9.18
C TYR A 143 3.67 12.69 9.02
N ILE A 144 2.60 13.43 9.34
CA ILE A 144 2.60 14.89 9.25
C ILE A 144 3.30 15.47 10.47
N ASP A 145 4.27 16.37 10.23
CA ASP A 145 4.85 17.20 11.29
C ASP A 145 3.82 18.25 11.69
N VAL A 146 3.05 17.95 12.73
CA VAL A 146 1.97 18.82 13.20
C VAL A 146 2.49 19.90 14.15
N PRO A 147 1.91 21.12 14.13
CA PRO A 147 2.29 22.16 15.08
C PRO A 147 2.02 21.74 16.53
N ASP A 148 2.97 22.01 17.43
CA ASP A 148 2.85 21.67 18.87
C ASP A 148 1.60 22.28 19.52
N VAL A 149 1.21 23.49 19.09
CA VAL A 149 0.00 24.16 19.56
C VAL A 149 -1.25 23.32 19.27
N HIS A 150 -1.33 22.66 18.10
CA HIS A 150 -2.45 21.78 17.77
C HIS A 150 -2.48 20.52 18.64
N VAL A 151 -1.32 20.02 19.07
CA VAL A 151 -1.22 18.89 20.00
C VAL A 151 -1.65 19.32 21.40
N ALA A 152 -1.13 20.46 21.90
CA ALA A 152 -1.45 21.01 23.22
C ALA A 152 -2.95 21.33 23.37
N GLU A 153 -3.58 21.84 22.32
CA GLU A 153 -5.01 22.12 22.25
C GLU A 153 -5.87 20.86 21.97
N LYS A 154 -5.27 19.67 21.91
CA LYS A 154 -5.94 18.38 21.62
C LYS A 154 -6.71 18.36 20.30
N ARG A 155 -6.26 19.11 19.30
CA ARG A 155 -6.84 19.10 17.94
C ARG A 155 -6.33 17.95 17.10
N VAL A 156 -5.14 17.45 17.43
CA VAL A 156 -4.52 16.29 16.80
C VAL A 156 -3.84 15.45 17.88
N ASN A 157 -3.76 14.13 17.65
CA ASN A 157 -2.98 13.27 18.52
C ASN A 157 -1.48 13.58 18.33
N PRO A 158 -0.66 13.44 19.37
CA PRO A 158 0.79 13.47 19.21
C PRO A 158 1.21 12.42 18.18
N VAL A 159 2.15 12.80 17.31
CA VAL A 159 2.80 11.83 16.41
C VAL A 159 3.54 10.82 17.30
N LEU A 160 3.20 9.53 17.17
CA LEU A 160 3.94 8.48 17.86
C LEU A 160 5.37 8.48 17.32
N ALA A 161 6.34 8.79 18.17
CA ALA A 161 7.74 8.59 17.85
C ALA A 161 7.96 7.10 17.56
N ASP A 162 8.54 6.79 16.40
CA ASP A 162 8.87 5.42 16.02
C ASP A 162 9.98 4.89 16.96
N GLN A 163 9.59 4.27 18.07
CA GLN A 163 10.48 3.62 19.04
C GLN A 163 11.01 2.27 18.53
N SER A 164 11.46 2.21 17.28
CA SER A 164 12.20 1.06 16.79
C SER A 164 13.65 1.20 17.24
N ALA A 165 14.13 0.22 17.99
CA ALA A 165 15.52 0.12 18.41
C ALA A 165 16.41 -0.02 17.16
N GLY A 166 17.04 1.09 16.74
CA GLY A 166 18.21 1.11 15.86
C GLY A 166 18.01 1.65 14.44
N THR A 167 16.79 1.75 13.90
CA THR A 167 16.55 2.40 12.60
C THR A 167 15.10 2.86 12.50
N PRO A 168 14.82 4.18 12.42
CA PRO A 168 13.46 4.65 12.21
C PRO A 168 12.93 4.07 10.89
N PRO A 169 11.69 3.57 10.82
CA PRO A 169 11.05 3.28 9.56
C PRO A 169 11.12 4.55 8.72
N VAL A 170 11.68 4.45 7.51
CA VAL A 170 11.82 5.60 6.61
C VAL A 170 10.42 6.16 6.37
N SER A 171 10.09 7.33 6.90
CA SER A 171 8.78 7.95 6.74
C SER A 171 8.33 7.84 5.28
N LEU A 172 7.12 7.30 5.04
CA LEU A 172 6.60 7.13 3.68
C LEU A 172 6.55 8.47 2.96
N ILE A 173 6.14 9.51 3.69
CA ILE A 173 6.01 10.87 3.22
C ILE A 173 6.47 11.81 4.33
N ARG A 174 7.00 12.96 3.97
CA ARG A 174 7.28 14.05 4.91
C ARG A 174 6.42 15.24 4.54
N ILE A 175 5.59 15.66 5.48
CA ILE A 175 4.74 16.83 5.32
C ILE A 175 5.07 17.75 6.49
N TYR A 176 5.70 18.87 6.16
CA TYR A 176 6.12 19.87 7.13
C TYR A 176 4.97 20.82 7.48
N SER A 177 5.13 21.58 8.57
CA SER A 177 4.21 22.67 8.92
C SER A 177 4.90 23.92 9.46
N SER A 178 4.31 25.08 9.19
CA SER A 178 4.82 26.41 9.59
C SER A 178 3.68 27.43 9.59
N GLN A 179 3.82 28.52 10.36
CA GLN A 179 2.84 29.62 10.30
C GLN A 179 3.01 30.47 9.04
N GLU A 180 4.25 30.65 8.60
CA GLU A 180 4.59 31.40 7.39
C GLU A 180 4.51 30.51 6.15
N LYS A 181 4.16 31.10 5.00
CA LYS A 181 4.09 30.36 3.74
C LYS A 181 5.51 29.98 3.28
N PRO A 182 5.79 28.70 3.03
CA PRO A 182 7.11 28.29 2.55
C PRO A 182 7.31 28.71 1.09
N SER A 183 8.57 29.00 0.73
CA SER A 183 9.02 29.21 -0.65
C SER A 183 9.66 27.93 -1.20
N ASP A 184 9.65 27.73 -2.52
CA ASP A 184 10.33 26.60 -3.19
C ASP A 184 9.83 25.22 -2.72
N VAL A 185 8.52 25.01 -2.84
CA VAL A 185 7.82 23.79 -2.41
C VAL A 185 7.09 23.14 -3.58
N PHE A 186 6.99 21.81 -3.55
CA PHE A 186 6.26 21.07 -4.58
C PHE A 186 4.76 21.36 -4.52
N ILE A 187 4.19 21.30 -3.30
CA ILE A 187 2.79 21.59 -3.03
C ILE A 187 2.66 22.15 -1.62
N SER A 188 1.78 23.12 -1.43
CA SER A 188 1.45 23.69 -0.12
C SER A 188 -0.04 23.94 0.02
N VAL A 189 -0.57 23.70 1.21
CA VAL A 189 -1.99 23.94 1.53
C VAL A 189 -2.08 24.79 2.81
N PRO A 190 -2.81 25.92 2.79
CA PRO A 190 -3.11 26.67 4.01
C PRO A 190 -4.25 25.99 4.78
N TYR A 191 -4.04 25.74 6.07
CA TYR A 191 -5.04 25.15 6.95
C TYR A 191 -4.89 25.67 8.39
N ARG A 192 -5.97 26.25 8.93
CA ARG A 192 -6.05 26.76 10.31
C ARG A 192 -4.91 27.71 10.73
N GLY A 193 -4.52 28.62 9.83
CA GLY A 193 -3.45 29.60 10.11
C GLY A 193 -2.03 29.04 10.02
N TYR A 194 -1.88 27.79 9.56
CA TYR A 194 -0.60 27.17 9.22
C TYR A 194 -0.58 26.79 7.75
N TRP A 195 0.62 26.58 7.23
CA TRP A 195 0.89 25.98 5.93
C TRP A 195 1.43 24.58 6.15
N PHE A 196 0.95 23.64 5.34
CA PHE A 196 1.46 22.27 5.26
C PHE A 196 2.03 22.05 3.87
N TRP A 197 3.22 21.46 3.74
CA TRP A 197 3.87 21.29 2.43
C TRP A 197 4.74 20.05 2.32
N ILE A 198 5.00 19.67 1.07
CA ILE A 198 6.07 18.76 0.68
C ILE A 198 7.19 19.59 0.05
N ASP A 199 8.42 19.42 0.53
CA ASP A 199 9.60 20.11 0.01
C ASP A 199 9.84 19.73 -1.47
N ASP A 200 10.21 20.68 -2.34
CA ASP A 200 10.41 20.39 -3.76
C ASP A 200 11.56 19.41 -4.02
N LYS A 201 12.53 19.34 -3.09
CA LYS A 201 13.70 18.47 -3.13
C LYS A 201 13.42 17.08 -2.57
N ASP A 202 12.26 16.85 -1.95
CA ASP A 202 11.85 15.54 -1.43
C ASP A 202 11.23 14.67 -2.54
N LEU A 203 12.09 14.13 -3.40
CA LEU A 203 11.68 13.25 -4.51
C LEU A 203 10.90 12.00 -4.04
N PRO A 204 11.28 11.31 -2.93
CA PRO A 204 10.47 10.22 -2.39
C PRO A 204 9.05 10.63 -2.05
N SER A 205 8.86 11.73 -1.30
CA SER A 205 7.52 12.22 -0.94
C SER A 205 6.71 12.64 -2.16
N LYS A 206 7.32 13.29 -3.15
CA LYS A 206 6.68 13.68 -4.42
C LYS A 206 6.20 12.47 -5.21
N SER A 207 7.03 11.44 -5.31
CA SER A 207 6.72 10.20 -6.02
C SER A 207 5.57 9.46 -5.35
N LEU A 208 5.59 9.35 -4.02
CA LEU A 208 4.51 8.75 -3.27
C LEU A 208 3.20 9.52 -3.43
N PHE A 209 3.23 10.85 -3.21
CA PHE A 209 2.04 11.69 -3.29
C PHE A 209 1.38 11.60 -4.68
N SER A 210 2.18 11.66 -5.74
CA SER A 210 1.69 11.51 -7.12
C SER A 210 1.09 10.12 -7.38
N SER A 211 1.76 9.07 -6.89
CA SER A 211 1.26 7.69 -7.01
C SER A 211 -0.07 7.49 -6.27
N LEU A 212 -0.19 8.03 -5.06
CA LEU A 212 -1.41 7.97 -4.27
C LEU A 212 -2.56 8.69 -4.97
N MET A 213 -2.33 9.91 -5.48
CA MET A 213 -3.35 10.66 -6.23
C MET A 213 -3.83 9.89 -7.45
N PHE A 214 -2.91 9.23 -8.18
CA PHE A 214 -3.26 8.39 -9.31
C PHE A 214 -4.12 7.19 -8.91
N VAL A 215 -3.75 6.46 -7.85
CA VAL A 215 -4.50 5.32 -7.33
C VAL A 215 -5.90 5.73 -6.87
N ILE A 216 -6.02 6.83 -6.12
CA ILE A 216 -7.32 7.36 -5.67
C ILE A 216 -8.19 7.71 -6.89
N THR A 217 -7.61 8.38 -7.90
CA THR A 217 -8.35 8.77 -9.11
C THR A 217 -8.86 7.54 -9.88
N LEU A 218 -8.02 6.52 -10.06
CA LEU A 218 -8.43 5.27 -10.71
C LEU A 218 -9.58 4.58 -9.97
N MET A 219 -9.48 4.51 -8.64
CA MET A 219 -10.49 3.89 -7.79
C MET A 219 -11.82 4.65 -7.77
N GLU A 220 -11.81 5.98 -7.95
CA GLU A 220 -13.04 6.77 -8.09
C GLU A 220 -13.78 6.48 -9.40
N THR A 221 -13.05 6.15 -10.48
CA THR A 221 -13.66 5.83 -11.79
C THR A 221 -14.47 4.53 -11.77
N GLU A 222 -14.05 3.51 -11.00
CA GLU A 222 -14.79 2.25 -10.87
C GLU A 222 -16.16 2.42 -10.18
N GLY A 223 -16.40 3.55 -9.51
CA GLY A 223 -17.68 3.90 -8.89
C GLY A 223 -18.65 4.69 -9.79
N LYS A 224 -18.24 5.06 -11.01
CA LYS A 224 -19.01 5.92 -11.94
C LYS A 224 -19.50 5.19 -13.20
N GLU A 225 -19.51 3.87 -13.24
CA GLU A 225 -20.32 3.13 -14.23
C GLU A 225 -21.81 3.10 -13.80
N GLY A 226 -22.39 4.29 -13.64
CA GLY A 226 -23.82 4.46 -13.47
C GLY A 226 -24.50 4.38 -14.83
N ALA A 227 -24.96 3.18 -15.19
CA ALA A 227 -25.96 2.79 -16.21
C ALA A 227 -25.94 3.51 -17.59
N PRO A 228 -26.08 2.76 -18.71
CA PRO A 228 -26.26 3.39 -20.02
C PRO A 228 -27.54 4.24 -20.01
N ILE A 229 -27.41 5.54 -20.25
CA ILE A 229 -28.55 6.41 -20.50
C ILE A 229 -29.11 6.01 -21.87
N VAL A 230 -30.21 5.27 -21.86
CA VAL A 230 -31.01 5.03 -23.07
C VAL A 230 -31.61 6.36 -23.49
N THR A 231 -31.02 6.99 -24.49
CA THR A 231 -31.67 8.09 -25.21
C THR A 231 -32.62 7.46 -26.22
N ILE A 232 -33.93 7.52 -25.93
CA ILE A 232 -34.95 7.20 -26.93
C ILE A 232 -34.95 8.35 -27.95
N PRO A 233 -34.80 8.08 -29.26
CA PRO A 233 -34.99 9.12 -30.24
C PRO A 233 -36.47 9.51 -30.24
N ALA A 234 -36.78 10.77 -29.91
CA ALA A 234 -38.07 11.35 -30.21
C ALA A 234 -38.16 11.56 -31.72
N GLY A 235 -38.48 10.48 -32.44
CA GLY A 235 -38.83 10.52 -33.85
C GLY A 235 -40.33 10.68 -34.01
N GLY A 236 -40.72 11.60 -34.90
CA GLY A 236 -41.94 11.49 -35.69
C GLY A 236 -43.18 12.20 -35.13
N GLY A 237 -43.47 13.37 -35.71
CA GLY A 237 -44.73 14.11 -35.59
C GLY A 237 -44.64 15.41 -36.36
#